data_AF-A0A0A2KTA6-F1
#
_entry.id   AF-A0A0A2KTA6-F1
#
_cell.length_a   1.000
_cell.length_b   1.000
_cell.length_c   1.000
_cell.angle_alpha   90.00
_cell.angle_beta   90.00
_cell.angle_gamma   90.00
#
_symmetry.space_group_name_H-M   'P 1'
#
loop_
_entity.id
_entity.type
_entity.pdbx_description
1 polymer ?
#
loop_
_entity_poly.entity_id
_entity_poly.type
_entity_poly.pdbx_seq_one_letter_code
_entity_poly.pdbx_strand_id
1 'polypeptide(L)'
;MDAGLLRNWLGDIKTWLDQNENDVITILLVNVNNATASELDSEFRASNITSYAYEPESLDSAPPSWPTLQSMIDAGKRLVVFVPGLSTRESFPYLMDEWDFVWENPYDVRSPSEFSCNAERPSTDISTLAASKRLPLMNHFLYSNDISELGIEYPNSSYITTTNAASGGTGNLGITAANCKTRWGRSPAFILVDFFNHGPAIETVDS
;
A
#
# COMPACT_ATOMS: atom_id res chain seq x y z
N MET A 1 -20.08 11.62 7.25
CA MET A 1 -20.02 10.48 8.20
C MET A 1 -18.75 10.64 8.98
N ASP A 2 -18.82 10.59 10.31
CA ASP A 2 -17.62 10.40 11.12
C ASP A 2 -17.28 8.91 11.02
N ALA A 3 -16.12 8.57 10.44
CA ALA A 3 -15.66 7.18 10.30
C ALA A 3 -15.28 6.57 11.67
N GLY A 4 -15.37 7.36 12.75
CA GLY A 4 -14.97 6.96 14.09
C GLY A 4 -13.51 7.29 14.37
N LEU A 5 -13.11 7.11 15.63
CA LEU A 5 -11.73 7.31 16.06
C LEU A 5 -10.81 6.26 15.44
N LEU A 6 -9.60 6.66 15.05
CA LEU A 6 -8.57 5.76 14.53
C LEU A 6 -8.32 4.56 15.47
N ARG A 7 -8.24 4.78 16.78
CA ARG A 7 -8.07 3.70 17.77
C ARG A 7 -9.13 2.60 17.71
N ASN A 8 -10.37 2.93 17.32
CA ASN A 8 -11.45 1.94 17.26
C ASN A 8 -11.22 1.01 16.07
N TRP A 9 -10.92 1.58 14.90
CA TRP A 9 -10.57 0.81 13.70
C TRP A 9 -9.30 -0.04 13.90
N LEU A 10 -8.26 0.52 14.55
CA LEU A 10 -7.07 -0.24 14.94
C LEU A 10 -7.41 -1.35 15.95
N GLY A 11 -8.38 -1.14 16.83
CA GLY A 11 -8.88 -2.16 17.76
C GLY A 11 -9.52 -3.36 17.06
N ASP A 12 -10.23 -3.13 15.95
CA ASP A 12 -10.79 -4.20 15.12
C ASP A 12 -9.67 -5.02 14.45
N ILE A 13 -8.64 -4.34 13.92
CA ILE A 13 -7.46 -5.00 13.35
C ILE A 13 -6.72 -5.81 14.42
N LYS A 14 -6.53 -5.24 15.62
CA LYS A 14 -5.95 -5.97 16.74
C LYS A 14 -6.74 -7.24 17.04
N THR A 15 -8.06 -7.13 17.16
CA THR A 15 -8.94 -8.27 17.45
C THR A 15 -8.76 -9.37 16.40
N TRP A 16 -8.62 -9.00 15.13
CA TRP A 16 -8.32 -9.95 14.08
C TRP A 16 -6.94 -10.59 14.22
N LEU A 17 -5.89 -9.80 14.50
CA LEU A 17 -4.53 -10.34 14.71
C LEU A 17 -4.49 -11.27 15.93
N ASP A 18 -5.24 -10.99 16.98
CA ASP A 18 -5.37 -11.85 18.17
C ASP A 18 -6.00 -13.22 17.81
N GLN A 19 -6.87 -13.27 16.79
CA GLN A 19 -7.61 -14.48 16.38
C GLN A 19 -6.94 -15.23 15.21
N ASN A 20 -6.04 -14.58 14.49
CA ASN A 20 -5.38 -15.11 13.29
C ASN A 20 -3.86 -15.02 13.47
N GLU A 21 -3.28 -15.98 14.19
CA GLU A 21 -1.88 -15.94 14.62
C GLU A 21 -0.87 -16.02 13.46
N ASN A 22 -1.28 -16.60 12.32
CA ASN A 22 -0.41 -16.80 11.15
C ASN A 22 -0.48 -15.66 10.14
N ASP A 23 -1.23 -14.61 10.44
CA ASP A 23 -1.46 -13.56 9.48
C ASP A 23 -0.64 -12.31 9.80
N VAL A 24 -0.20 -11.62 8.75
CA VAL A 24 0.54 -10.35 8.80
C VAL A 24 -0.30 -9.28 8.10
N ILE A 25 -0.49 -8.14 8.77
CA ILE A 25 -1.22 -7.00 8.22
C ILE A 25 -0.25 -5.86 7.92
N THR A 26 -0.41 -5.26 6.74
CA THR A 26 0.21 -3.98 6.40
C THR A 26 -0.86 -2.90 6.38
N ILE A 27 -0.58 -1.77 7.02
CA ILE A 27 -1.39 -0.55 6.97
C ILE A 27 -0.60 0.52 6.23
N LEU A 28 -1.15 1.02 5.12
CA LEU A 28 -0.74 2.30 4.54
C LEU A 28 -1.77 3.35 4.98
N LEU A 29 -1.39 4.22 5.91
CA LEU A 29 -2.27 5.20 6.53
C LEU A 29 -2.06 6.58 5.90
N VAL A 30 -2.95 6.98 4.99
CA VAL A 30 -2.90 8.31 4.36
C VAL A 30 -3.23 9.40 5.39
N ASN A 31 -2.24 10.23 5.71
CA ASN A 31 -2.32 11.25 6.75
C ASN A 31 -2.66 12.64 6.20
N VAL A 32 -3.84 12.78 5.58
CA VAL A 32 -4.25 14.02 4.87
C VAL A 32 -4.36 15.25 5.78
N ASN A 33 -4.61 15.06 7.07
CA ASN A 33 -4.75 16.15 8.05
C ASN A 33 -3.42 16.52 8.74
N ASN A 34 -2.30 15.90 8.33
CA ASN A 34 -0.96 16.13 8.91
C ASN A 34 -0.90 15.89 10.43
N ALA A 35 -1.56 14.84 10.92
CA ALA A 35 -1.38 14.40 12.30
C ALA A 35 0.09 14.08 12.55
N THR A 36 0.62 14.50 13.69
CA THR A 36 2.00 14.24 14.07
C THR A 36 2.20 12.76 14.40
N ALA A 37 3.45 12.28 14.34
CA ALA A 37 3.78 10.91 14.75
C ALA A 37 3.34 10.61 16.18
N SER A 38 3.41 11.59 17.08
CA SER A 38 2.97 11.46 18.47
C SER A 38 1.44 11.34 18.62
N GLU A 39 0.67 12.05 17.80
CA GLU A 39 -0.81 11.93 17.79
C GLU A 39 -1.23 10.57 17.26
N LEU A 40 -0.61 10.11 16.17
CA LEU A 40 -0.83 8.77 15.64
C LEU A 40 -0.44 7.70 16.66
N ASP A 41 0.75 7.79 17.26
CA ASP A 41 1.21 6.83 18.28
C ASP A 41 0.23 6.75 19.47
N SER A 42 -0.36 7.87 19.88
CA SER A 42 -1.36 7.90 20.95
C SER A 42 -2.60 7.05 20.62
N GLU A 43 -3.08 7.10 19.38
CA GLU A 43 -4.19 6.27 18.90
C GLU A 43 -3.80 4.80 18.77
N PHE A 44 -2.62 4.52 18.22
CA PHE A 44 -2.09 3.16 18.10
C PHE A 44 -1.91 2.48 19.47
N ARG A 45 -1.33 3.18 20.45
CA ARG A 45 -1.20 2.68 21.83
C ARG A 45 -2.55 2.51 22.51
N ALA A 46 -3.49 3.43 22.31
CA ALA A 46 -4.83 3.32 22.88
C ALA A 46 -5.59 2.07 22.39
N SER A 47 -5.27 1.59 21.19
CA SER A 47 -5.80 0.32 20.65
C SER A 47 -5.06 -0.94 21.12
N ASN A 48 -3.91 -0.79 21.79
CA ASN A 48 -2.98 -1.87 22.15
C ASN A 48 -2.40 -2.66 20.96
N ILE A 49 -2.52 -2.19 19.72
CA ILE A 49 -2.05 -2.92 18.53
C ILE A 49 -0.51 -2.89 18.40
N THR A 50 0.16 -1.94 19.04
CA THR A 50 1.61 -1.72 18.91
C THR A 50 2.47 -2.91 19.34
N SER A 51 1.94 -3.84 20.13
CA SER A 51 2.64 -5.10 20.47
C SER A 51 3.03 -5.89 19.22
N TYR A 52 2.21 -5.82 18.16
CA TYR A 52 2.43 -6.49 16.88
C TYR A 52 3.31 -5.71 15.91
N ALA A 53 3.66 -4.46 16.22
CA ALA A 53 4.30 -3.58 15.24
C ALA A 53 5.76 -4.00 14.95
N TYR A 54 6.07 -4.17 13.67
CA TYR A 54 7.43 -4.31 13.15
C TYR A 54 8.16 -2.98 13.26
N GLU A 55 9.42 -3.04 13.70
CA GLU A 55 10.31 -1.90 13.78
C GLU A 55 11.52 -2.17 12.86
N PRO A 56 11.85 -1.28 11.91
CA PRO A 56 12.98 -1.46 11.03
C PRO A 56 14.30 -1.10 11.75
N GLU A 57 15.41 -1.69 11.30
CA GLU A 57 16.74 -1.37 11.82
C GLU A 57 17.20 0.06 11.46
N SER A 58 16.72 0.57 10.33
CA SER A 58 16.96 1.93 9.84
C SER A 58 15.62 2.59 9.63
N LEU A 59 15.50 3.86 10.03
CA LEU A 59 14.28 4.63 9.81
C LEU A 59 14.24 5.31 8.44
N ASP A 60 15.39 5.51 7.80
CA ASP A 60 15.52 6.36 6.60
C ASP A 60 15.77 5.55 5.32
N SER A 61 15.77 4.23 5.41
CA SER A 61 16.03 3.36 4.28
C SER A 61 15.45 1.97 4.44
N ALA A 62 14.97 1.41 3.33
CA ALA A 62 14.57 0.02 3.29
C ALA A 62 15.74 -0.92 3.63
N PRO A 63 15.47 -2.03 4.33
CA PRO A 63 16.52 -3.00 4.66
C PRO A 63 17.06 -3.68 3.38
N PRO A 64 18.31 -4.18 3.41
CA PRO A 64 18.87 -4.96 2.30
C PRO A 64 18.01 -6.16 1.92
N SER A 65 17.35 -6.75 2.92
CA SER A 65 16.36 -7.81 2.79
C SER A 65 15.25 -7.61 3.81
N TRP A 66 14.00 -7.64 3.36
CA TRP A 66 12.84 -7.65 4.26
C TRP A 66 12.76 -8.99 5.01
N PRO A 67 12.24 -9.01 6.26
CA PRO A 67 11.95 -10.25 6.95
C PRO A 67 10.93 -11.08 6.14
N THR A 68 11.01 -12.40 6.26
CA THR A 68 9.94 -13.26 5.72
C THR A 68 8.68 -13.13 6.58
N LEU A 69 7.52 -13.40 5.99
CA LEU A 69 6.26 -13.44 6.76
C LEU A 69 6.36 -14.42 7.94
N GLN A 70 6.98 -15.59 7.73
CA GLN A 70 7.21 -16.56 8.81
C GLN A 70 8.04 -15.96 9.95
N SER A 71 9.14 -15.25 9.65
CA SER A 71 9.96 -14.63 10.70
C SER A 71 9.23 -13.51 11.45
N MET A 72 8.33 -12.78 10.78
CA MET A 72 7.46 -11.79 11.42
C MET A 72 6.45 -12.47 12.36
N ILE A 73 5.88 -13.60 11.92
CA ILE A 73 4.95 -14.42 12.71
C ILE A 73 5.65 -14.97 13.96
N ASP A 74 6.81 -15.61 13.79
CA ASP A 74 7.59 -16.20 14.87
C ASP A 74 8.01 -15.16 15.92
N ALA A 75 8.32 -13.93 15.48
CA ALA A 75 8.66 -12.81 16.36
C ALA A 75 7.44 -12.11 16.99
N GLY A 76 6.22 -12.46 16.58
CA GLY A 76 5.00 -11.76 16.96
C GLY A 76 4.91 -10.32 16.43
N LYS A 77 5.70 -9.97 15.41
CA LYS A 77 5.77 -8.63 14.81
C LYS A 77 5.03 -8.59 13.47
N ARG A 78 3.72 -8.80 13.56
CA ARG A 78 2.80 -9.07 12.44
C ARG A 78 2.04 -7.85 11.91
N LEU A 79 2.41 -6.64 12.34
CA LEU A 79 1.85 -5.38 11.85
C LEU A 79 2.95 -4.52 11.23
N VAL A 80 2.80 -4.14 9.97
CA VAL A 80 3.70 -3.21 9.26
C VAL A 80 2.94 -1.92 8.97
N VAL A 81 3.47 -0.76 9.32
CA VAL A 81 2.76 0.53 9.15
C VAL A 81 3.59 1.50 8.33
N PHE A 82 3.01 2.01 7.25
CA PHE A 82 3.55 3.08 6.43
C PHE A 82 2.65 4.31 6.52
N VAL A 83 3.25 5.50 6.65
CA VAL A 83 2.56 6.79 6.68
C VAL A 83 3.32 7.76 5.78
N PRO A 84 2.76 8.20 4.64
CA PRO A 84 3.48 9.09 3.74
C PRO A 84 3.73 10.46 4.36
N GLY A 85 4.98 10.94 4.27
CA GLY A 85 5.37 12.29 4.66
C GLY A 85 5.45 12.49 6.18
N LEU A 86 5.61 11.41 6.95
CA LEU A 86 5.70 11.49 8.39
C LEU A 86 7.10 11.95 8.84
N SER A 87 7.18 13.17 9.37
CA SER A 87 8.41 13.71 9.97
C SER A 87 8.53 13.33 11.46
N THR A 88 9.76 13.31 11.99
CA THR A 88 10.06 13.11 13.43
C THR A 88 9.55 11.79 14.03
N ARG A 89 10.05 10.66 13.50
CA ARG A 89 9.65 9.29 13.87
C ARG A 89 10.61 8.54 14.80
N GLU A 90 11.72 9.15 15.23
CA GLU A 90 12.74 8.45 16.05
C GLU A 90 12.19 7.86 17.36
N SER A 91 11.17 8.50 17.95
CA SER A 91 10.52 8.00 19.17
C SER A 91 9.43 6.95 18.90
N PHE A 92 9.09 6.71 17.63
CA PHE A 92 7.98 5.86 17.18
C PHE A 92 8.42 5.01 15.97
N PRO A 93 9.43 4.14 16.12
CA PRO A 93 10.14 3.52 14.99
C PRO A 93 9.26 2.66 14.07
N TYR A 94 8.12 2.17 14.56
CA TYR A 94 7.17 1.39 13.77
C TYR A 94 6.31 2.22 12.80
N LEU A 95 6.22 3.54 13.01
CA LEU A 95 5.54 4.45 12.09
C LEU A 95 6.52 4.86 10.99
N MET A 96 6.67 4.01 9.99
CA MET A 96 7.63 4.21 8.90
C MET A 96 7.11 5.25 7.89
N ASP A 97 7.96 6.17 7.45
CA ASP A 97 7.60 7.07 6.34
C ASP A 97 7.54 6.25 5.06
N GLU A 98 6.37 6.21 4.42
CA GLU A 98 6.15 5.42 3.21
C GLU A 98 7.27 5.65 2.18
N TRP A 99 7.70 6.89 1.99
CA TRP A 99 8.65 7.25 0.95
C TRP A 99 10.06 6.74 1.17
N ASP A 100 10.42 6.31 2.37
CA ASP A 100 11.73 5.70 2.65
C ASP A 100 11.75 4.20 2.34
N PHE A 101 10.59 3.54 2.39
CA PHE A 101 10.45 2.08 2.34
C PHE A 101 9.66 1.56 1.15
N VAL A 102 8.82 2.39 0.53
CA VAL A 102 7.89 2.05 -0.55
C VAL A 102 8.08 3.04 -1.69
N TRP A 103 7.80 2.58 -2.90
CA TRP A 103 7.61 3.45 -4.04
C TRP A 103 6.38 3.03 -4.82
N GLU A 104 5.79 3.99 -5.52
CA GLU A 104 4.57 3.80 -6.27
C GLU A 104 4.71 4.24 -7.72
N ASN A 105 3.96 3.59 -8.60
CA ASN A 105 3.66 4.06 -9.95
C ASN A 105 2.54 5.12 -9.94
N PRO A 106 2.22 5.76 -11.08
CA PRO A 106 1.16 6.76 -11.15
C PRO A 106 -0.19 6.24 -10.67
N TYR A 107 -0.88 7.06 -9.88
CA TYR A 107 -2.20 6.76 -9.33
C TYR A 107 -3.35 7.41 -10.11
N ASP A 108 -3.05 8.44 -10.89
CA ASP A 108 -4.03 9.23 -11.64
C ASP A 108 -4.19 8.73 -13.10
N VAL A 109 -4.71 7.51 -13.23
CA VAL A 109 -4.91 6.84 -14.53
C VAL A 109 -6.31 7.12 -15.06
N ARG A 110 -6.41 7.74 -16.25
CA ARG A 110 -7.68 8.13 -16.88
C ARG A 110 -7.98 7.36 -18.16
N SER A 111 -7.00 6.66 -18.72
CA SER A 111 -7.19 5.72 -19.83
C SER A 111 -6.66 4.32 -19.47
N PRO A 112 -7.33 3.22 -19.85
CA PRO A 112 -6.82 1.87 -19.63
C PRO A 112 -5.41 1.63 -20.23
N SER A 113 -5.00 2.39 -21.23
CA SER A 113 -3.67 2.28 -21.83
C SER A 113 -2.55 2.98 -21.05
N GLU A 114 -2.88 3.76 -20.01
CA GLU A 114 -1.93 4.58 -19.25
C GLU A 114 -1.37 3.88 -18.02
N PHE A 115 -1.87 2.69 -17.67
CA PHE A 115 -1.27 1.88 -16.61
C PHE A 115 0.22 1.64 -16.90
N SER A 116 1.05 2.01 -15.94
CA SER A 116 2.50 2.07 -16.11
C SER A 116 3.20 1.43 -14.93
N CYS A 117 4.39 0.89 -15.21
CA CYS A 117 5.31 0.37 -14.19
C CYS A 117 6.43 1.35 -13.88
N ASN A 118 6.40 2.57 -14.43
CA ASN A 118 7.35 3.61 -14.06
C ASN A 118 7.07 4.04 -12.62
N ALA A 119 8.13 4.22 -11.83
CA ALA A 119 7.99 4.83 -10.54
C ALA A 119 7.69 6.33 -10.70
N GLU A 120 6.80 6.84 -9.85
CA GLU A 120 6.41 8.24 -9.77
C GLU A 120 6.65 8.81 -8.38
N ARG A 121 6.37 8.03 -7.32
CA ARG A 121 6.45 8.50 -5.94
C ARG A 121 7.34 7.60 -5.07
N PRO A 122 8.23 8.17 -4.23
CA PRO A 122 8.62 9.57 -4.24
C PRO A 122 9.35 9.95 -5.54
N SER A 123 9.34 11.22 -5.92
CA SER A 123 10.03 11.70 -7.11
C SER A 123 11.54 11.51 -6.95
N THR A 124 12.07 10.44 -7.53
CA THR A 124 13.49 10.09 -7.52
C THR A 124 13.89 9.49 -8.87
N ASP A 125 15.17 9.50 -9.20
CA ASP A 125 15.61 8.87 -10.44
C ASP A 125 15.54 7.33 -10.34
N ILE A 126 15.29 6.68 -11.47
CA ILE A 126 15.09 5.23 -11.57
C ILE A 126 16.32 4.44 -11.06
N SER A 127 17.53 4.98 -11.21
CA SER A 127 18.76 4.27 -10.80
C SER A 127 18.90 4.23 -9.28
N THR A 128 18.61 5.34 -8.61
CA THR A 128 18.51 5.45 -7.16
C THR A 128 17.42 4.53 -6.63
N LEU A 129 16.26 4.50 -7.29
CA LEU A 129 15.17 3.64 -6.86
C LEU A 129 15.49 2.15 -7.00
N ALA A 130 16.08 1.73 -8.12
CA ALA A 130 16.49 0.34 -8.33
C ALA A 130 17.50 -0.13 -7.26
N ALA A 131 18.35 0.78 -6.76
CA ALA A 131 19.29 0.50 -5.67
C ALA A 131 18.64 0.51 -4.27
N SER A 132 17.53 1.26 -4.08
CA SER A 132 16.95 1.59 -2.77
C SER A 132 16.34 0.41 -1.98
N LYS A 133 16.11 -0.75 -2.60
CA LYS A 133 15.44 -1.93 -2.00
C LYS A 133 14.01 -1.69 -1.48
N ARG A 134 13.43 -0.53 -1.78
CA ARG A 134 12.04 -0.19 -1.46
C ARG A 134 11.06 -1.21 -2.05
N LEU A 135 9.95 -1.41 -1.34
CA LEU A 135 8.85 -2.26 -1.76
C LEU A 135 8.05 -1.56 -2.87
N PRO A 136 7.80 -2.22 -4.02
CA PRO A 136 6.93 -1.67 -5.06
C PRO A 136 5.46 -1.78 -4.66
N LEU A 137 4.73 -0.66 -4.71
CA LEU A 137 3.27 -0.61 -4.68
C LEU A 137 2.75 -0.22 -6.06
N MET A 138 1.83 -1.02 -6.59
CA MET A 138 1.21 -0.80 -7.88
C MET A 138 -0.20 -0.25 -7.71
N ASN A 139 -0.37 1.06 -7.91
CA ASN A 139 -1.65 1.70 -8.16
C ASN A 139 -2.23 1.17 -9.47
N HIS A 140 -3.42 0.59 -9.39
CA HIS A 140 -4.11 -0.05 -10.50
C HIS A 140 -5.63 0.13 -10.42
N PHE A 141 -6.06 1.39 -10.40
CA PHE A 141 -7.45 1.80 -10.47
C PHE A 141 -7.64 2.84 -11.57
N LEU A 142 -8.82 2.88 -12.17
CA LEU A 142 -9.12 3.69 -13.35
C LEU A 142 -10.19 4.72 -13.01
N TYR A 143 -9.89 6.00 -13.22
CA TYR A 143 -10.88 7.06 -13.08
C TYR A 143 -11.85 7.12 -14.27
N SER A 144 -13.10 7.48 -13.99
CA SER A 144 -14.06 7.89 -15.01
C SER A 144 -13.79 9.34 -15.43
N ASN A 145 -13.97 9.64 -16.72
CA ASN A 145 -13.79 10.99 -17.27
C ASN A 145 -15.10 11.66 -17.72
N ASP A 146 -16.24 11.00 -17.56
CA ASP A 146 -17.54 11.41 -18.11
C ASP A 146 -18.09 12.72 -17.54
N ILE A 147 -17.68 13.09 -16.32
CA ILE A 147 -17.99 14.38 -15.68
C ILE A 147 -16.74 15.12 -15.21
N SER A 148 -15.58 14.83 -15.81
CA SER A 148 -14.30 15.48 -15.48
C SER A 148 -14.32 17.00 -15.64
N GLU A 149 -15.18 17.54 -16.52
CA GLU A 149 -15.41 18.99 -16.68
C GLU A 149 -15.91 19.67 -15.39
N LEU A 150 -16.52 18.91 -14.47
CA LEU A 150 -16.96 19.40 -13.16
C LEU A 150 -15.85 19.28 -12.09
N GLY A 151 -14.67 18.78 -12.45
CA GLY A 151 -13.57 18.51 -11.51
C GLY A 151 -13.86 17.36 -10.54
N ILE A 152 -14.77 16.46 -10.90
CA ILE A 152 -15.15 15.31 -10.07
C ILE A 152 -14.49 14.06 -10.65
N GLU A 153 -13.71 13.39 -9.82
CA GLU A 153 -13.06 12.11 -10.12
C GLU A 153 -13.69 11.00 -9.30
N TYR A 154 -13.95 9.86 -9.94
CA TYR A 154 -14.50 8.69 -9.27
C TYR A 154 -14.13 7.41 -10.04
N PRO A 155 -14.20 6.23 -9.39
CA PRO A 155 -13.87 4.96 -10.03
C PRO A 155 -14.71 4.65 -11.26
N ASN A 156 -14.07 4.22 -12.36
CA ASN A 156 -14.77 3.73 -13.55
C ASN A 156 -15.32 2.32 -13.33
N SER A 157 -16.41 2.24 -12.55
CA SER A 157 -17.09 1.00 -12.22
C SER A 157 -17.60 0.23 -13.45
N SER A 158 -17.88 0.92 -14.57
CA SER A 158 -18.34 0.28 -15.81
C SER A 158 -17.26 -0.58 -16.50
N TYR A 159 -15.98 -0.29 -16.23
CA TYR A 159 -14.83 -1.01 -16.79
C TYR A 159 -14.15 -1.94 -15.78
N ILE A 160 -14.69 -2.05 -14.55
CA ILE A 160 -13.99 -2.71 -13.44
C ILE A 160 -13.69 -4.18 -13.69
N THR A 161 -14.57 -4.90 -14.41
CA THR A 161 -14.34 -6.31 -14.75
C THR A 161 -13.15 -6.49 -15.67
N THR A 162 -12.80 -5.48 -16.47
CA THR A 162 -11.62 -5.49 -17.34
C THR A 162 -10.39 -4.98 -16.58
N THR A 163 -10.50 -3.86 -15.86
CA THR A 163 -9.39 -3.34 -15.02
C THR A 163 -8.88 -4.42 -14.06
N ASN A 164 -9.78 -5.11 -13.36
CA ASN A 164 -9.40 -6.10 -12.35
C ASN A 164 -9.14 -7.51 -12.93
N ALA A 165 -9.25 -7.71 -14.25
CA ALA A 165 -9.02 -9.01 -14.88
C ALA A 165 -7.54 -9.32 -15.13
N ALA A 166 -7.21 -10.61 -15.21
CA ALA A 166 -5.87 -11.08 -15.54
C ALA A 166 -5.47 -10.74 -16.99
N SER A 167 -6.39 -10.83 -17.95
CA SER A 167 -6.14 -10.59 -19.37
C SER A 167 -7.46 -10.36 -20.16
N GLY A 168 -7.37 -10.19 -21.47
CA GLY A 168 -8.52 -10.09 -22.38
C GLY A 168 -9.00 -8.67 -22.73
N GLY A 169 -8.30 -7.64 -22.27
CA GLY A 169 -8.60 -6.24 -22.55
C GLY A 169 -7.39 -5.32 -22.37
N THR A 170 -7.60 -4.01 -22.58
CA THR A 170 -6.56 -3.01 -22.32
C THR A 170 -6.59 -2.65 -20.84
N GLY A 171 -5.42 -2.53 -20.20
CA GLY A 171 -5.34 -2.13 -18.80
C GLY A 171 -5.74 -3.21 -17.79
N ASN A 172 -5.58 -4.48 -18.15
CA ASN A 172 -5.79 -5.60 -17.23
C ASN A 172 -4.73 -5.64 -16.13
N LEU A 173 -5.19 -5.88 -14.90
CA LEU A 173 -4.35 -6.05 -13.72
C LEU A 173 -3.24 -7.09 -13.89
N GLY A 174 -3.56 -8.28 -14.40
CA GLY A 174 -2.58 -9.38 -14.52
C GLY A 174 -1.46 -9.05 -15.51
N ILE A 175 -1.81 -8.45 -16.66
CA ILE A 175 -0.84 -8.00 -17.67
C ILE A 175 0.04 -6.88 -17.08
N THR A 176 -0.54 -5.89 -16.39
CA THR A 176 0.23 -4.80 -15.77
C THR A 176 1.19 -5.35 -14.70
N ALA A 177 0.72 -6.23 -13.81
CA ALA A 177 1.54 -6.85 -12.78
C ALA A 177 2.71 -7.66 -13.37
N ALA A 178 2.47 -8.43 -14.44
CA ALA A 178 3.51 -9.18 -15.15
C ALA A 178 4.55 -8.27 -15.83
N ASN A 179 4.11 -7.16 -16.41
CA ASN A 179 4.99 -6.14 -16.98
C ASN A 179 5.86 -5.49 -15.90
N CYS A 180 5.28 -5.17 -14.74
CA CYS A 180 6.01 -4.56 -13.63
C CYS A 180 7.02 -5.54 -13.03
N LYS A 181 6.65 -6.82 -12.91
CA LYS A 181 7.58 -7.90 -12.52
C LYS A 181 8.76 -8.01 -13.48
N THR A 182 8.51 -7.99 -14.78
CA THR A 182 9.56 -8.03 -15.80
C THR A 182 10.49 -6.83 -15.71
N ARG A 183 9.93 -5.62 -15.54
CA ARG A 183 10.71 -4.37 -15.47
C ARG A 183 11.62 -4.30 -14.24
N TRP A 184 11.12 -4.71 -13.08
CA TRP A 184 11.81 -4.53 -11.80
C TRP A 184 12.47 -5.80 -11.25
N GLY A 185 12.33 -6.93 -11.95
CA GLY A 185 12.86 -8.23 -11.53
C GLY A 185 12.18 -8.82 -10.29
N ARG A 186 11.06 -8.25 -9.85
CA ARG A 186 10.28 -8.68 -8.68
C ARG A 186 8.82 -8.27 -8.84
N SER A 187 7.89 -9.07 -8.32
CA SER A 187 6.48 -8.68 -8.27
C SER A 187 6.26 -7.43 -7.41
N PRO A 188 5.19 -6.64 -7.67
CA PRO A 188 4.68 -5.68 -6.70
C PRO A 188 4.51 -6.34 -5.32
N ALA A 189 4.93 -5.65 -4.27
CA ALA A 189 4.68 -6.07 -2.89
C ALA A 189 3.23 -5.77 -2.48
N PHE A 190 2.69 -4.67 -3.02
CA PHE A 190 1.32 -4.22 -2.81
C PHE A 190 0.70 -3.90 -4.16
N ILE A 191 -0.59 -4.18 -4.30
CA ILE A 191 -1.40 -3.82 -5.47
C ILE A 191 -2.65 -3.15 -4.94
N LEU A 192 -2.86 -1.89 -5.32
CA LEU A 192 -4.03 -1.11 -4.92
C LEU A 192 -5.01 -1.05 -6.09
N VAL A 193 -6.24 -1.53 -5.87
CA VAL A 193 -7.32 -1.52 -6.85
C VAL A 193 -8.57 -0.91 -6.23
N ASP A 194 -9.44 -0.37 -7.08
CA ASP A 194 -10.82 -0.11 -6.70
C ASP A 194 -11.60 -1.42 -6.68
N PHE A 195 -12.50 -1.55 -5.70
CA PHE A 195 -13.43 -2.67 -5.58
C PHE A 195 -12.74 -4.05 -5.66
N PHE A 196 -11.85 -4.35 -4.71
CA PHE A 196 -11.14 -5.64 -4.67
C PHE A 196 -12.07 -6.87 -4.72
N ASN A 197 -13.33 -6.69 -4.31
CA ASN A 197 -14.41 -7.68 -4.33
C ASN A 197 -15.30 -7.65 -5.60
N HIS A 198 -15.01 -6.80 -6.58
CA HIS A 198 -15.67 -6.74 -7.88
C HIS A 198 -14.67 -7.03 -9.01
N GLY A 199 -15.11 -7.85 -9.97
CA GLY A 199 -14.18 -8.48 -10.91
C GLY A 199 -13.29 -9.52 -10.21
N PRO A 200 -12.31 -10.09 -10.92
CA PRO A 200 -11.50 -11.20 -10.39
C PRO A 200 -10.19 -10.68 -9.78
N ALA A 201 -10.19 -9.56 -9.05
CA ALA A 201 -8.96 -8.91 -8.59
C ALA A 201 -8.10 -9.84 -7.72
N ILE A 202 -8.72 -10.49 -6.71
CA ILE A 202 -8.05 -11.46 -5.83
C ILE A 202 -7.53 -12.66 -6.65
N GLU A 203 -8.39 -13.29 -7.46
CA GLU A 203 -8.00 -14.43 -8.31
C GLU A 203 -6.85 -14.08 -9.27
N THR A 204 -6.84 -12.85 -9.78
CA THR A 204 -5.80 -12.37 -10.71
C THR A 204 -4.44 -12.21 -10.04
N VAL A 205 -4.39 -11.82 -8.77
CA VAL A 205 -3.11 -11.67 -8.05
C VAL A 205 -2.62 -12.98 -7.44
N ASP A 206 -3.51 -13.96 -7.25
CA ASP A 206 -3.20 -15.30 -6.74
C ASP A 206 -2.72 -16.29 -7.82
N SER A 207 -2.82 -15.93 -9.11
CA SER A 207 -2.43 -16.78 -10.26
C SER A 207 -0.96 -16.62 -10.67
#